data_AF-A0A3D5HQQ2-F1
#
_entry.id   AF-A0A3D5HQQ2-F1
#
_cell.length_a   1.000
_cell.length_b   1.000
_cell.length_c   1.000
_cell.angle_alpha   90.00
_cell.angle_beta   90.00
_cell.angle_gamma   90.00
#
_symmetry.space_group_name_H-M   'P 1'
#
loop_
_entity.id
_entity.type
_entity.pdbx_description
1 polymer ?
#
loop_
_entity_poly.entity_id
_entity_poly.type
_entity_poly.pdbx_seq_one_letter_code
_entity_poly.pdbx_strand_id
1 'polypeptide(L)'
;MVYNSISKHDYRQISYIEDSDHDSFKILTGRYSGTVVTYGKIALTEPTDGEDHAVLSFEYTVNESNLDSDETESQEFRTYLGDMLQVVIQEAIEEKNFAIGEKPSDTNSHFKKSYN
;
A
#
# COMPACT_ATOMS: atom_id res chain seq x y z
N MET A 1 -10.39 21.77 4.39
CA MET A 1 -9.75 21.22 3.18
C MET A 1 -10.23 19.79 3.08
N VAL A 2 -10.75 19.40 1.92
CA VAL A 2 -11.54 18.17 1.77
C VAL A 2 -10.57 17.00 1.66
N TYR A 3 -10.42 16.21 2.72
CA TYR A 3 -9.72 14.94 2.65
C TYR A 3 -10.52 14.06 1.69
N ASN A 4 -9.94 13.73 0.54
CA ASN A 4 -10.46 12.68 -0.31
C ASN A 4 -10.33 11.39 0.49
N SER A 5 -11.36 11.00 1.23
CA SER A 5 -11.34 9.85 2.13
C SER A 5 -11.37 8.60 1.28
N ILE A 6 -10.19 8.14 0.85
CA ILE A 6 -10.02 6.85 0.17
C ILE A 6 -10.66 5.78 1.04
N SER A 7 -11.58 5.02 0.46
CA SER A 7 -12.33 3.96 1.11
C SER A 7 -12.13 2.63 0.39
N LYS A 8 -12.47 1.52 1.04
CA LYS A 8 -12.46 0.15 0.45
C LYS A 8 -13.22 0.01 -0.87
N HIS A 9 -14.11 0.95 -1.21
CA HIS A 9 -14.86 0.94 -2.47
C HIS A 9 -14.10 1.60 -3.62
N ASP A 10 -13.05 2.38 -3.32
CA ASP A 10 -12.27 3.13 -4.29
C ASP A 10 -11.16 2.30 -4.92
N TYR A 11 -10.82 1.17 -4.30
CA TYR A 11 -9.85 0.21 -4.81
C TYR A 11 -10.36 -1.22 -4.67
N ARG A 12 -9.82 -2.10 -5.50
CA ARG A 12 -10.05 -3.54 -5.39
C ARG A 12 -8.72 -4.25 -5.43
N GLN A 13 -8.44 -5.02 -4.39
CA GLN A 13 -7.33 -5.95 -4.41
C GLN A 13 -7.58 -7.01 -5.48
N ILE A 14 -6.58 -7.26 -6.30
CA ILE A 14 -6.59 -8.30 -7.33
C ILE A 14 -5.37 -9.17 -7.14
N SER A 15 -5.55 -10.48 -7.27
CA SER A 15 -4.46 -11.47 -7.13
C SER A 15 -3.54 -11.53 -8.36
N TYR A 16 -3.55 -10.52 -9.22
CA TYR A 16 -3.13 -10.68 -10.60
C TYR A 16 -1.71 -10.16 -10.82
N ILE A 17 -0.75 -11.09 -10.85
CA ILE A 17 0.28 -11.31 -11.89
C ILE A 17 0.87 -12.71 -11.64
N GLU A 18 0.93 -13.58 -12.66
CA GLU A 18 1.74 -14.81 -12.61
C GLU A 18 3.20 -14.42 -12.34
N ASP A 19 3.82 -15.01 -11.31
CA ASP A 19 5.19 -14.73 -10.80
C ASP A 19 5.38 -13.52 -9.83
N SER A 20 4.32 -12.95 -9.25
CA SER A 20 4.50 -11.98 -8.15
C SER A 20 3.90 -12.49 -6.83
N ASP A 21 4.72 -12.64 -5.79
CA ASP A 21 4.30 -12.84 -4.39
C ASP A 21 3.74 -11.54 -3.75
N HIS A 22 3.35 -10.57 -4.57
CA HIS A 22 3.03 -9.20 -4.20
C HIS A 22 1.57 -8.85 -4.44
N ASP A 23 1.02 -8.00 -3.57
CA ASP A 23 -0.37 -7.58 -3.65
C ASP A 23 -0.58 -6.50 -4.71
N SER A 24 -1.52 -6.78 -5.63
CA SER A 24 -1.91 -5.85 -6.68
C SER A 24 -3.28 -5.24 -6.40
N PHE A 25 -3.45 -3.98 -6.77
CA PHE A 25 -4.66 -3.22 -6.53
C PHE A 25 -5.07 -2.47 -7.78
N LYS A 26 -6.37 -2.55 -8.10
CA LYS A 26 -6.98 -1.76 -9.15
C LYS A 26 -7.74 -0.59 -8.54
N ILE A 27 -7.43 0.62 -8.98
CA ILE A 27 -8.16 1.82 -8.61
C ILE A 27 -9.47 1.86 -9.42
N LEU A 28 -10.61 2.02 -8.74
CA LEU A 28 -11.95 1.96 -9.34
C LEU A 28 -12.58 3.34 -9.52
N THR A 29 -12.10 4.35 -8.79
CA THR A 29 -12.72 5.68 -8.72
C THR A 29 -11.67 6.79 -8.79
N GLY A 30 -12.13 8.03 -9.00
CA GLY A 30 -11.27 9.21 -9.02
C GLY A 30 -10.45 9.38 -10.32
N ARG A 31 -9.47 10.29 -10.26
CA ARG A 31 -8.60 10.67 -11.40
C ARG A 31 -7.78 9.48 -11.91
N TYR A 32 -7.45 8.55 -11.03
CA TYR A 32 -6.59 7.41 -11.33
C TYR A 32 -7.36 6.11 -11.59
N SER A 33 -8.67 6.22 -11.81
CA SER A 33 -9.54 5.07 -12.09
C SER A 33 -9.07 4.28 -13.31
N GLY A 34 -9.04 2.95 -13.15
CA GLY A 34 -8.59 2.02 -14.19
C GLY A 34 -7.13 1.60 -14.04
N THR A 35 -6.33 2.33 -13.25
CA THR A 35 -4.92 2.01 -13.02
C THR A 35 -4.77 0.78 -12.10
N VAL A 36 -3.89 -0.13 -12.49
CA VAL A 36 -3.48 -1.32 -11.73
C VAL A 36 -2.06 -1.10 -11.23
N VAL A 37 -1.88 -1.24 -9.92
CA VAL A 37 -0.60 -1.06 -9.24
C VAL A 37 -0.29 -2.27 -8.38
N THR A 38 0.92 -2.80 -8.49
CA THR A 38 1.46 -3.82 -7.57
C THR A 38 2.34 -3.13 -6.53
N TYR A 39 2.05 -3.34 -5.24
CA TYR A 39 2.95 -2.93 -4.17
C TYR A 39 4.01 -4.00 -3.93
N GLY A 40 5.27 -3.61 -4.00
CA GLY A 40 6.41 -4.48 -3.74
C GLY A 40 6.80 -4.44 -2.27
N LYS A 41 8.07 -4.12 -2.02
CA LYS A 41 8.60 -4.02 -0.67
C LYS A 41 7.99 -2.84 0.09
N ILE A 42 7.46 -3.11 1.28
CA ILE A 42 6.93 -2.11 2.20
C ILE A 42 7.82 -2.10 3.45
N ALA A 43 8.24 -0.92 3.88
CA ALA A 43 9.05 -0.71 5.06
C ALA A 43 8.45 0.43 5.89
N LEU A 44 8.12 0.13 7.15
CA LEU A 44 7.69 1.13 8.12
C LEU A 44 8.89 1.49 9.00
N THR A 45 9.32 2.74 8.94
CA THR A 45 10.38 3.28 9.80
C THR A 45 9.71 4.00 10.96
N GLU A 46 9.95 3.50 12.17
CA GLU A 46 9.50 4.17 13.39
C GLU A 46 10.19 5.52 13.54
N PRO A 47 9.49 6.54 14.08
CA PRO A 47 10.11 7.84 14.32
C PRO A 47 11.30 7.69 15.28
N THR A 48 12.46 8.17 14.86
CA THR A 48 13.61 8.37 15.75
C THR A 48 13.48 9.66 16.55
N ASP A 49 14.26 9.81 17.62
CA ASP A 49 14.31 11.03 18.45
C ASP A 49 14.46 12.29 17.57
N GLY A 50 13.36 13.05 17.43
CA GLY A 50 13.26 14.24 16.59
C GLY A 50 12.20 14.21 15.47
N GLU A 51 11.62 13.05 15.16
CA GLU A 51 10.48 12.92 14.24
C GLU A 51 9.20 12.56 15.01
N ASP A 52 8.09 13.23 14.72
CA ASP A 52 6.79 12.98 15.37
C ASP A 52 5.93 11.93 14.63
N HIS A 53 6.38 11.44 13.47
CA HIS A 53 5.60 10.56 12.61
C HIS A 53 6.42 9.40 12.06
N ALA A 54 5.79 8.22 11.94
CA ALA A 54 6.39 7.08 11.28
C ALA A 54 6.45 7.31 9.76
N VAL A 55 7.56 6.90 9.14
CA VAL A 55 7.77 7.03 7.69
C VAL A 55 7.49 5.69 7.03
N LEU A 56 6.46 5.64 6.18
CA LEU A 56 6.14 4.47 5.36
C LEU A 56 6.84 4.60 3.99
N SER A 57 7.81 3.72 3.74
CA SER A 57 8.47 3.57 2.46
C SER A 57 7.91 2.37 1.72
N PHE A 58 7.57 2.52 0.44
CA PHE A 58 7.06 1.42 -0.37
C PHE A 58 7.56 1.52 -1.80
N GLU A 59 7.71 0.36 -2.42
CA GLU A 59 7.92 0.23 -3.86
C GLU A 59 6.59 -0.07 -4.55
N TYR A 60 6.40 0.48 -5.74
CA TYR A 60 5.22 0.23 -6.54
C TYR A 60 5.57 0.08 -8.02
N THR A 61 4.81 -0.77 -8.71
CA THR A 61 4.88 -0.94 -10.15
C THR A 61 3.52 -0.67 -10.74
N VAL A 62 3.44 0.18 -11.76
CA VAL A 62 2.19 0.41 -12.51
C VAL A 62 2.12 -0.60 -13.64
N ASN A 63 1.18 -1.54 -13.58
CA ASN A 63 1.04 -2.62 -14.55
C ASN A 63 0.14 -2.22 -15.73
N GLU A 64 -0.93 -1.49 -15.44
CA GLU A 64 -1.89 -1.01 -16.43
C GLU A 64 -2.35 0.38 -16.00
N SER A 65 -2.38 1.34 -16.92
CA SER A 65 -2.88 2.68 -16.63
C SER A 65 -3.40 3.33 -17.90
N ASN A 66 -4.47 4.12 -17.78
CA ASN A 66 -4.97 4.98 -18.85
C ASN A 66 -4.35 6.39 -18.80
N LEU A 67 -3.45 6.63 -17.85
CA LEU A 67 -2.79 7.90 -17.62
C LEU A 67 -1.45 7.95 -18.36
N ASP A 68 -1.00 9.16 -18.68
CA ASP A 68 0.34 9.39 -19.19
C ASP A 68 1.41 9.07 -18.14
N SER A 69 2.62 8.74 -18.59
CA SER A 69 3.75 8.41 -17.73
C SER A 69 4.04 9.51 -16.70
N ASP A 70 3.96 10.77 -17.12
CA ASP A 70 4.17 11.94 -16.25
C ASP A 70 3.22 11.96 -15.05
N GLU A 71 1.97 11.53 -15.24
CA GLU A 71 0.96 11.48 -14.18
C GLU A 71 1.25 10.33 -13.22
N THR A 72 1.62 9.15 -13.73
CA THR A 72 1.95 7.96 -12.92
C THR A 72 3.29 8.06 -12.18
N GLU A 73 4.17 8.96 -12.62
CA GLU A 73 5.45 9.26 -11.97
C GLU A 73 5.37 10.49 -11.05
N SER A 74 4.26 11.24 -11.13
CA SER A 74 4.05 12.45 -10.36
C SER A 74 4.09 12.21 -8.85
N GLN A 75 4.52 13.24 -8.12
CA GLN A 75 4.48 13.22 -6.66
C GLN A 75 3.05 13.06 -6.13
N GLU A 76 2.06 13.64 -6.81
CA GLU A 76 0.64 13.52 -6.42
C GLU A 76 0.16 12.07 -6.48
N PHE A 77 0.53 11.33 -7.52
CA PHE A 77 0.19 9.92 -7.66
C PHE A 77 0.87 9.07 -6.58
N ARG A 78 2.17 9.31 -6.32
CA ARG A 78 2.90 8.65 -5.24
C ARG A 78 2.26 8.88 -3.87
N THR A 79 1.89 10.13 -3.57
CA THR A 79 1.19 10.46 -2.32
C THR A 79 -0.16 9.76 -2.25
N TYR A 80 -0.93 9.73 -3.34
CA TYR A 80 -2.21 9.00 -3.37
C TYR A 80 -2.05 7.50 -3.09
N LEU A 81 -1.03 6.86 -3.67
CA LEU A 81 -0.73 5.45 -3.38
C LEU A 81 -0.35 5.24 -1.92
N GLY A 82 0.42 6.17 -1.33
CA GLY A 82 0.75 6.13 0.09
C GLY A 82 -0.48 6.21 0.99
N ASP A 83 -1.38 7.17 0.70
CA ASP A 83 -2.64 7.33 1.43
C ASP A 83 -3.53 6.08 1.31
N MET A 84 -3.62 5.51 0.10
CA MET A 84 -4.35 4.27 -0.14
C MET A 84 -3.74 3.11 0.65
N LEU A 85 -2.42 2.93 0.62
CA LEU A 85 -1.73 1.87 1.33
C LEU A 85 -1.92 1.99 2.85
N GLN A 86 -1.93 3.21 3.39
CA GLN A 86 -2.22 3.45 4.80
C GLN A 86 -3.62 2.97 5.19
N VAL A 87 -4.65 3.28 4.39
CA VAL A 87 -6.02 2.79 4.62
C VAL A 87 -6.05 1.27 4.58
N VAL A 88 -5.38 0.66 3.61
CA VAL A 88 -5.34 -0.80 3.48
C VAL A 88 -4.66 -1.46 4.70
N ILE A 89 -3.53 -0.92 5.16
CA ILE A 89 -2.83 -1.42 6.36
C ILE A 89 -3.70 -1.23 7.60
N GLN A 90 -4.36 -0.08 7.75
CA GLN A 90 -5.25 0.19 8.88
C GLN A 90 -6.42 -0.81 8.89
N GLU A 91 -7.06 -1.04 7.75
CA GLU A 91 -8.12 -2.04 7.61
C GLU A 91 -7.61 -3.46 7.94
N ALA A 92 -6.41 -3.82 7.49
CA ALA A 92 -5.83 -5.14 7.77
C ALA A 92 -5.58 -5.36 9.28
N ILE A 93 -5.14 -4.31 10.00
CA ILE A 93 -4.95 -4.34 11.46
C ILE A 93 -6.30 -4.46 12.17
N GLU A 94 -7.31 -3.69 11.75
CA GLU A 94 -8.65 -3.67 12.34
C GLU A 94 -9.41 -4.99 12.09
N GLU A 95 -9.36 -5.53 10.87
CA GLU A 95 -10.01 -6.78 10.48
C GLU A 95 -9.24 -8.04 10.95
N LYS A 96 -8.01 -7.88 11.51
CA LYS A 96 -7.08 -8.96 11.88
C LYS A 96 -6.83 -10.02 10.79
N ASN A 97 -7.10 -9.66 9.54
CA ASN A 97 -7.13 -10.58 8.41
C ASN A 97 -6.71 -9.84 7.14
N PHE A 98 -5.43 -9.46 7.04
CA PHE A 98 -4.75 -9.44 5.75
C PHE A 98 -3.23 -9.30 5.95
N ALA A 99 -2.45 -10.18 5.31
CA ALA A 99 -1.00 -10.02 5.18
C ALA A 99 -0.76 -9.29 3.86
N ILE A 100 -0.28 -8.05 3.94
CA ILE A 100 0.21 -7.33 2.77
C ILE A 100 1.73 -7.45 2.74
N GLY A 101 2.25 -7.89 1.60
CA GLY A 101 3.66 -8.15 1.40
C GLY A 101 3.97 -9.64 1.24
N GLU A 102 5.15 -9.89 0.68
CA GLU A 102 5.70 -11.20 0.33
C GLU A 102 5.28 -12.26 1.36
N LYS A 103 4.62 -13.33 0.92
CA LYS A 103 4.35 -14.48 1.79
C LYS A 103 5.69 -14.92 2.35
N PRO A 104 5.90 -14.92 3.68
CA PRO A 104 7.16 -15.40 4.22
C PRO A 104 7.30 -16.87 3.84
N SER A 105 8.21 -17.15 2.90
CA SER A 105 8.74 -18.49 2.69
C SER A 105 9.56 -18.81 3.95
N ASP A 106 8.92 -19.48 4.90
CA ASP A 106 9.48 -20.10 6.10
C ASP A 106 10.61 -19.30 6.78
N THR A 107 10.32 -18.55 7.86
CA THR A 107 11.12 -18.51 9.12
C THR A 107 10.53 -17.51 10.13
N ASN A 108 9.98 -18.04 11.22
CA ASN A 108 9.81 -17.45 12.56
C ASN A 108 9.39 -15.96 12.66
N SER A 109 8.09 -15.70 12.58
CA SER A 109 7.47 -14.47 13.11
C SER A 109 7.53 -14.45 14.64
N HIS A 110 8.67 -14.05 15.20
CA HIS A 110 8.79 -13.82 16.64
C HIS A 110 8.35 -12.38 16.98
N PHE A 111 7.04 -12.10 16.86
CA PHE A 111 6.44 -10.95 17.55
C PHE A 111 6.50 -11.21 19.06
N LYS A 112 7.65 -10.92 19.69
CA LYS A 112 7.77 -10.99 21.15
C LYS A 112 7.17 -9.71 21.72
N LYS A 113 5.89 -9.78 22.07
CA LYS A 113 5.22 -8.78 22.89
C LYS A 113 5.85 -8.84 24.29
N SER A 114 6.80 -7.95 24.58
CA SER A 114 7.33 -7.78 25.94
C SER A 114 6.49 -6.74 26.66
N TYR A 115 5.64 -7.20 27.58
CA TYR A 115 5.27 -6.40 28.75
C TYR A 115 6.18 -6.87 29.88
N ASN A 116 6.93 -5.93 30.47
CA ASN A 116 7.26 -5.87 31.90
C ASN A 116 7.75 -4.46 32.20
#